data_AF-A0A143Q7R0-F1
#
_entry.id   AF-A0A143Q7R0-F1
#
_cell.length_a   1.000
_cell.length_b   1.000
_cell.length_c   1.000
_cell.angle_alpha   90.00
_cell.angle_beta   90.00
_cell.angle_gamma   90.00
#
_symmetry.space_group_name_H-M   'P 1'
#
loop_
_entity.id
_entity.type
_entity.pdbx_description
1 polymer ?
#
loop_
_entity_poly.entity_id
_entity_poly.type
_entity_poly.pdbx_seq_one_letter_code
_entity_poly.pdbx_strand_id
1 'polypeptide(L)'
;MQPYDPWREIADDPTVQVVTRHALAAGLDGALVGRRIWLHRWLGQAGRRATLAHELVHLERGRPVGDARGRRREERVVEQIAARRLVSLDALVDAVRWCGTESLAELAEHLWVDVTAVRARLTALTELERRVVEAAIEANAENESDAP
;
A
#
# COMPACT_ATOMS: atom_id res chain seq x y z
N MET A 1 14.48 -8.37 -9.12
CA MET A 1 14.32 -8.01 -7.69
C MET A 1 13.06 -8.69 -7.20
N GLN A 2 13.05 -9.35 -6.03
CA GLN A 2 11.81 -9.99 -5.54
C GLN A 2 10.83 -8.92 -5.04
N PRO A 3 9.51 -9.09 -5.24
CA PRO A 3 8.51 -8.20 -4.65
C PRO A 3 8.65 -8.17 -3.12
N TYR A 4 8.45 -6.99 -2.53
CA TYR A 4 8.40 -6.83 -1.08
C TYR A 4 7.31 -7.73 -0.47
N ASP A 5 7.60 -8.38 0.65
CA ASP A 5 6.62 -9.15 1.40
C ASP A 5 6.73 -8.85 2.90
N PRO A 6 5.75 -8.14 3.50
CA PRO A 6 5.80 -7.77 4.90
C PRO A 6 5.73 -8.98 5.84
N TRP A 7 5.16 -10.12 5.38
CA TRP A 7 5.16 -11.35 6.17
C TRP A 7 6.54 -12.01 6.25
N ARG A 8 7.36 -11.85 5.20
CA ARG A 8 8.75 -12.30 5.24
C ARG A 8 9.60 -11.39 6.10
N GLU A 9 9.43 -10.07 5.99
CA GLU A 9 10.16 -9.11 6.84
C GLU A 9 9.98 -9.43 8.33
N ILE A 10 8.75 -9.69 8.78
CA ILE A 10 8.52 -10.04 10.18
C ILE A 10 9.01 -11.45 10.55
N ALA A 11 9.03 -12.40 9.62
CA ALA A 11 9.56 -13.73 9.90
C ALA A 11 11.04 -13.68 10.32
N ASP A 12 11.77 -12.66 9.87
CA ASP A 12 13.16 -12.41 10.22
C ASP A 12 13.34 -11.67 11.57
N ASP A 13 12.27 -11.13 12.17
CA ASP A 13 12.28 -10.45 13.48
C ASP A 13 11.34 -11.12 14.51
N PRO A 14 11.85 -12.06 15.32
CA PRO A 14 11.03 -12.80 16.28
C PRO A 14 10.51 -11.95 17.45
N THR A 15 10.96 -10.70 17.58
CA THR A 15 10.54 -9.81 18.67
C THR A 15 9.26 -9.03 18.34
N VAL A 16 8.83 -9.05 17.08
CA VAL A 16 7.56 -8.45 16.65
C VAL A 16 6.46 -9.51 16.65
N GLN A 17 5.31 -9.19 17.23
CA GLN A 17 4.16 -10.10 17.28
C GLN A 17 3.02 -9.58 16.43
N VAL A 18 2.44 -10.41 15.57
CA VAL A 18 1.23 -10.09 14.81
C VAL A 18 0.02 -10.83 15.37
N VAL A 19 -1.06 -10.09 15.64
CA VAL A 19 -2.32 -10.62 16.14
C VAL A 19 -3.45 -10.30 15.16
N THR A 20 -4.15 -11.32 14.67
CA THR A 20 -5.18 -11.18 13.61
C THR A 20 -6.58 -11.60 14.04
N ARG A 21 -6.77 -12.00 15.29
CA ARG A 21 -8.00 -12.65 15.77
C ARG A 21 -9.05 -11.71 16.37
N HIS A 22 -8.75 -10.42 16.52
CA HIS A 22 -9.60 -9.45 17.20
C HIS A 22 -10.20 -8.43 16.23
N ALA A 23 -11.44 -8.00 16.51
CA ALA A 23 -11.97 -6.78 15.91
C ALA A 23 -11.34 -5.57 16.62
N LEU A 24 -11.04 -4.53 15.86
CA LEU A 24 -10.54 -3.27 16.38
C LEU A 24 -11.68 -2.24 16.41
N ALA A 25 -11.41 -1.05 16.96
CA ALA A 25 -12.39 0.03 16.95
C ALA A 25 -12.75 0.41 15.51
N ALA A 26 -13.97 0.94 15.33
CA ALA A 26 -14.45 1.36 14.02
C ALA A 26 -13.46 2.35 13.36
N GLY A 27 -13.13 2.09 12.10
CA GLY A 27 -12.19 2.88 11.32
C GLY A 27 -10.71 2.51 11.49
N LEU A 28 -10.39 1.42 12.21
CA LEU A 28 -9.02 0.91 12.31
C LEU A 28 -8.90 -0.46 11.62
N ASP A 29 -8.06 -0.51 10.60
CA ASP A 29 -7.63 -1.77 9.98
C ASP A 29 -6.42 -2.36 10.71
N GLY A 30 -5.55 -1.51 11.26
CA GLY A 30 -4.34 -1.89 11.98
C GLY A 30 -4.09 -1.05 13.22
N ALA A 31 -3.22 -1.56 14.09
CA ALA A 31 -2.62 -0.78 15.17
C ALA A 31 -1.29 -1.37 15.65
N LEU A 32 -0.31 -0.51 15.90
CA LEU A 32 0.93 -0.84 16.58
C LEU A 32 0.91 -0.40 18.05
N VAL A 33 1.16 -1.34 18.96
CA VAL A 33 1.36 -1.07 20.39
C VAL A 33 2.65 -1.73 20.88
N GLY A 34 3.67 -0.93 21.15
CA GLY A 34 5.01 -1.45 21.46
C GLY A 34 5.58 -2.18 20.24
N ARG A 35 5.85 -3.49 20.38
CA ARG A 35 6.28 -4.38 19.29
C ARG A 35 5.20 -5.37 18.86
N ARG A 36 3.93 -5.04 19.14
CA ARG A 36 2.78 -5.87 18.75
C ARG A 36 1.93 -5.14 17.72
N ILE A 37 1.81 -5.76 16.56
CA ILE A 37 0.95 -5.33 15.47
C ILE A 37 -0.37 -6.08 15.57
N TRP A 38 -1.46 -5.34 15.52
CA TRP A 38 -2.82 -5.86 15.48
C TRP A 38 -3.38 -5.62 14.09
N LEU A 39 -3.93 -6.65 13.47
CA LEU A 39 -4.66 -6.55 12.22
C LEU A 39 -6.12 -6.88 12.49
N HIS A 40 -7.02 -6.06 11.96
CA HIS A 40 -8.44 -6.25 12.11
C HIS A 40 -8.87 -7.61 11.54
N ARG A 41 -9.60 -8.42 12.34
CA ARG A 41 -9.93 -9.82 11.98
C ARG A 41 -10.67 -10.02 10.66
N TRP A 42 -11.44 -9.03 10.25
CA TRP A 42 -12.24 -9.04 9.01
C TRP A 42 -11.47 -8.67 7.75
N LEU A 43 -10.19 -8.28 7.86
CA LEU A 43 -9.37 -8.05 6.68
C LEU A 43 -9.16 -9.35 5.89
N GLY A 44 -9.36 -9.26 4.58
CA GLY A 44 -8.92 -10.28 3.63
C GLY A 44 -7.39 -10.32 3.47
N GLN A 45 -6.88 -11.18 2.59
CA GLN A 45 -5.44 -11.39 2.45
C GLN A 45 -4.70 -10.12 2.00
N ALA A 46 -5.20 -9.44 0.95
CA ALA A 46 -4.64 -8.19 0.45
C ALA A 46 -4.68 -7.08 1.52
N GLY A 47 -5.80 -6.93 2.21
CA GLY A 47 -5.94 -5.96 3.32
C GLY A 47 -4.94 -6.24 4.44
N ARG A 48 -4.81 -7.49 4.90
CA ARG A 48 -3.82 -7.83 5.94
C ARG A 48 -2.39 -7.54 5.50
N ARG A 49 -2.04 -7.81 4.24
CA ARG A 49 -0.73 -7.49 3.67
C ARG A 49 -0.47 -5.99 3.67
N ALA A 50 -1.44 -5.21 3.17
CA ALA A 50 -1.32 -3.75 3.10
C ALA A 50 -1.23 -3.11 4.49
N THR A 51 -2.13 -3.50 5.39
CA THR A 51 -2.11 -3.04 6.79
C THR A 51 -0.83 -3.45 7.52
N LEU A 52 -0.34 -4.68 7.34
CA LEU A 52 0.91 -5.10 7.99
C LEU A 52 2.10 -4.25 7.55
N ALA A 53 2.21 -3.97 6.25
CA ALA A 53 3.27 -3.09 5.75
C ALA A 53 3.15 -1.67 6.34
N HIS A 54 1.94 -1.14 6.49
CA HIS A 54 1.68 0.15 7.14
C HIS A 54 2.17 0.16 8.59
N GLU A 55 1.81 -0.85 9.38
CA GLU A 55 2.20 -0.94 10.78
C GLU A 55 3.71 -1.21 10.96
N LEU A 56 4.36 -1.91 10.03
CA LEU A 56 5.83 -2.07 10.03
C LEU A 56 6.54 -0.73 9.80
N VAL A 57 6.04 0.10 8.89
CA VAL A 57 6.58 1.46 8.69
C VAL A 57 6.37 2.32 9.95
N HIS A 58 5.23 2.20 10.63
CA HIS A 58 5.05 2.82 11.97
C HIS A 58 6.08 2.34 12.98
N LEU A 59 6.41 1.05 12.99
CA LEU A 59 7.41 0.48 13.89
C LEU A 59 8.81 1.06 13.65
N GLU A 60 9.21 1.19 12.39
CA GLU A 60 10.51 1.75 12.00
C GLU A 60 10.62 3.24 12.30
N ARG A 61 9.56 4.01 12.03
CA ARG A 61 9.54 5.46 12.19
C ARG A 61 9.36 5.88 13.65
N GLY A 62 8.80 5.00 14.46
CA GLY A 62 8.52 5.25 15.87
C GLY A 62 7.30 6.14 16.07
N ARG A 63 7.08 6.56 17.32
CA ARG A 63 5.88 7.29 17.69
C ARG A 63 5.86 8.68 17.03
N PRO A 64 4.77 9.07 16.34
CA PRO A 64 4.63 10.42 15.82
C PRO A 64 4.77 11.46 16.93
N VAL A 65 5.61 12.47 16.72
CA VAL A 65 5.79 13.61 17.62
C VAL A 65 5.03 14.82 17.06
N GLY A 66 4.35 15.56 17.92
CA GLY A 66 3.73 16.84 17.59
C GLY A 66 2.20 16.89 17.69
N ASP A 67 1.65 17.99 17.19
CA ASP A 67 0.22 18.29 17.23
C ASP A 67 -0.60 17.41 16.26
N ALA A 68 -1.91 17.66 16.17
CA ALA A 68 -2.78 16.90 15.28
C ALA A 68 -2.40 17.03 13.80
N ARG A 69 -1.84 18.17 13.38
CA ARG A 69 -1.40 18.39 12.00
C ARG A 69 -0.13 17.59 11.70
N GLY A 70 0.81 17.56 12.64
CA GLY A 70 2.01 16.72 12.61
C GLY A 70 1.66 15.25 12.48
N ARG A 71 0.75 14.74 13.33
CA ARG A 71 0.29 13.34 13.26
C ARG A 71 -0.33 12.99 11.91
N ARG A 72 -1.18 13.85 11.33
CA ARG A 72 -1.74 13.62 9.99
C ARG A 72 -0.69 13.65 8.87
N ARG A 73 0.39 14.43 9.03
CA ARG A 73 1.51 14.41 8.08
C ARG A 73 2.26 13.09 8.18
N GLU A 74 2.48 12.61 9.40
CA GLU A 74 3.16 11.33 9.63
C GLU A 74 2.38 10.16 9.03
N GLU A 75 1.06 10.05 9.29
CA GLU A 75 0.24 8.98 8.70
C GLU A 75 0.34 8.98 7.16
N ARG A 76 0.28 10.16 6.52
CA ARG A 76 0.46 10.25 5.06
C ARG A 76 1.85 9.77 4.63
N VAL A 77 2.91 10.09 5.36
CA VAL A 77 4.26 9.63 5.02
C VAL A 77 4.36 8.11 5.18
N VAL A 78 3.78 7.56 6.25
CA VAL A 78 3.70 6.11 6.50
C VAL A 78 2.98 5.40 5.35
N GLU A 79 1.78 5.88 4.98
CA GLU A 79 0.98 5.35 3.88
C GLU A 79 1.78 5.34 2.56
N GLN A 80 2.48 6.44 2.25
CA GLN A 80 3.27 6.54 1.03
C GLN A 80 4.48 5.61 1.01
N ILE A 81 5.16 5.42 2.15
CA ILE A 81 6.29 4.50 2.24
C ILE A 81 5.79 3.06 2.09
N ALA A 82 4.73 2.68 2.82
CA ALA A 82 4.14 1.35 2.73
C ALA A 82 3.66 1.04 1.30
N ALA A 83 2.97 1.99 0.67
CA ALA A 83 2.49 1.86 -0.70
C ALA A 83 3.62 1.68 -1.72
N ARG A 84 4.73 2.44 -1.60
CA ARG A 84 5.91 2.28 -2.48
C ARG A 84 6.62 0.94 -2.29
N ARG A 85 6.64 0.39 -1.06
CA ARG A 85 7.20 -0.94 -0.81
C ARG A 85 6.33 -2.02 -1.44
N LEU A 86 5.02 -1.98 -1.20
CA LEU A 86 4.06 -2.97 -1.70
C LEU A 86 3.94 -2.94 -3.23
N VAL A 87 3.95 -1.74 -3.81
CA VAL A 87 3.70 -1.51 -5.24
C VAL A 87 4.90 -0.82 -5.86
N SER A 88 5.76 -1.60 -6.50
CA SER A 88 6.85 -1.07 -7.31
C SER A 88 6.30 -0.25 -8.49
N LEU A 89 7.13 0.60 -9.08
CA LEU A 89 6.74 1.32 -10.30
C LEU A 89 6.37 0.34 -11.44
N ASP A 90 7.17 -0.70 -11.62
CA ASP A 90 6.94 -1.70 -12.68
C ASP A 90 5.61 -2.42 -12.48
N ALA A 91 5.28 -2.81 -11.25
CA ALA A 91 4.00 -3.45 -10.93
C ALA A 91 2.82 -2.49 -11.16
N LEU A 92 2.98 -1.20 -10.84
CA LEU A 92 1.96 -0.20 -11.12
C LEU A 92 1.74 -0.01 -12.62
N VAL A 93 2.81 0.05 -13.41
CA VAL A 93 2.74 0.18 -14.87
C VAL A 93 2.05 -1.04 -15.48
N ASP A 94 2.42 -2.24 -15.03
CA ASP A 94 1.76 -3.49 -15.45
C ASP A 94 0.26 -3.48 -15.10
N ALA A 95 -0.10 -3.11 -13.88
CA ALA A 95 -1.49 -3.02 -13.44
C ALA A 95 -2.29 -2.01 -14.25
N VAL A 96 -1.72 -0.83 -14.52
CA VAL A 96 -2.37 0.20 -15.33
C VAL A 96 -2.54 -0.26 -16.78
N ARG A 97 -1.58 -1.01 -17.32
CA ARG A 97 -1.71 -1.61 -18.65
C ARG A 97 -2.81 -2.67 -18.72
N TRP A 98 -3.00 -3.42 -17.65
CA TRP A 98 -3.98 -4.50 -17.62
C TRP A 98 -5.40 -4.02 -17.28
N CYS A 99 -5.54 -3.15 -16.27
CA CYS A 99 -6.81 -2.71 -15.71
C CYS A 99 -7.24 -1.31 -16.17
N GLY A 100 -6.36 -0.53 -16.80
CA GLY A 100 -6.56 0.90 -16.97
C GLY A 100 -6.50 1.67 -15.65
N THR A 101 -7.05 2.88 -15.62
CA THR A 101 -7.03 3.76 -14.42
C THR A 101 -8.41 4.15 -13.90
N GLU A 102 -9.49 3.65 -14.50
CA GLU A 102 -10.86 4.07 -14.16
C GLU A 102 -11.32 3.53 -12.80
N SER A 103 -10.86 2.31 -12.45
CA SER A 103 -11.24 1.63 -11.22
C SER A 103 -10.04 1.40 -10.29
N LEU A 104 -9.98 2.16 -9.19
CA LEU A 104 -9.00 1.90 -8.13
C LEU A 104 -9.19 0.53 -7.47
N ALA A 105 -10.39 -0.03 -7.51
CA ALA A 105 -10.68 -1.34 -6.95
C ALA A 105 -10.05 -2.46 -7.78
N GLU A 106 -10.14 -2.37 -9.11
CA GLU A 106 -9.50 -3.33 -10.02
C GLU A 106 -7.98 -3.25 -9.93
N LEU A 107 -7.43 -2.03 -9.88
CA LEU A 107 -6.00 -1.85 -9.61
C LEU A 107 -5.58 -2.47 -8.28
N ALA A 108 -6.38 -2.30 -7.22
CA ALA A 108 -6.08 -2.86 -5.90
C ALA A 108 -6.10 -4.39 -5.92
N GLU A 109 -7.08 -4.98 -6.62
CA GLU A 109 -7.18 -6.42 -6.81
C GLU A 109 -5.96 -6.97 -7.57
N HIS A 110 -5.60 -6.38 -8.70
CA HIS A 110 -4.45 -6.79 -9.53
C HIS A 110 -3.11 -6.64 -8.78
N LEU A 111 -2.95 -5.55 -8.03
CA LEU A 111 -1.76 -5.28 -7.22
C LEU A 111 -1.73 -6.03 -5.89
N TRP A 112 -2.81 -6.75 -5.56
CA TRP A 112 -2.98 -7.49 -4.32
C TRP A 112 -2.76 -6.63 -3.06
N VAL A 113 -3.36 -5.44 -3.06
CA VAL A 113 -3.37 -4.46 -1.96
C VAL A 113 -4.79 -3.91 -1.76
N ASP A 114 -4.98 -2.97 -0.83
CA ASP A 114 -6.24 -2.23 -0.70
C ASP A 114 -6.25 -0.93 -1.51
N VAL A 115 -7.43 -0.34 -1.67
CA VAL A 115 -7.64 0.92 -2.42
C VAL A 115 -6.87 2.10 -1.80
N THR A 116 -6.67 2.08 -0.47
CA THR A 116 -5.93 3.13 0.23
C THR A 116 -4.47 3.12 -0.19
N ALA A 117 -3.84 1.94 -0.26
CA ALA A 117 -2.48 1.76 -0.73
C ALA A 117 -2.32 2.18 -2.21
N VAL A 118 -3.26 1.84 -3.09
CA VAL A 118 -3.23 2.28 -4.49
C VAL A 118 -3.28 3.82 -4.57
N ARG A 119 -4.21 4.45 -3.85
CA ARG A 119 -4.34 5.90 -3.81
C ARG A 119 -3.08 6.56 -3.26
N ALA A 120 -2.51 6.03 -2.19
CA ALA A 120 -1.25 6.51 -1.63
C ALA A 120 -0.11 6.38 -2.66
N ARG A 121 -0.04 5.27 -3.40
CA ARG A 121 0.98 5.05 -4.43
C ARG A 121 0.89 6.08 -5.56
N LEU A 122 -0.31 6.31 -6.09
CA LEU A 122 -0.58 7.25 -7.19
C LEU A 122 -0.33 8.71 -6.79
N THR A 123 -0.76 9.09 -5.58
CA THR A 123 -0.57 10.46 -5.06
C THR A 123 0.90 10.78 -4.74
N ALA A 124 1.72 9.75 -4.53
CA ALA A 124 3.12 9.88 -4.17
C ALA A 124 4.09 9.65 -5.33
N LEU A 125 3.58 9.56 -6.57
CA LEU A 125 4.42 9.49 -7.76
C LEU A 125 5.31 10.74 -7.84
N THR A 126 6.61 10.52 -8.03
CA THR A 126 7.50 11.59 -8.47
C THR A 126 7.13 12.04 -9.88
N GLU A 127 7.59 13.22 -10.28
CA GLU A 127 7.36 13.72 -11.65
C GLU A 127 7.88 12.75 -12.73
N LEU A 128 8.96 12.03 -12.46
CA LEU A 128 9.48 11.03 -13.40
C LEU A 128 8.58 9.78 -13.45
N GLU A 129 8.18 9.25 -12.29
CA GLU A 129 7.28 8.10 -12.22
C GLU A 129 5.91 8.42 -12.85
N ARG A 130 5.41 9.64 -12.65
CA ARG A 130 4.17 10.13 -13.25
C ARG A 130 4.22 10.02 -14.77
N ARG A 131 5.27 10.56 -15.40
CA ARG A 131 5.46 10.46 -16.86
C ARG A 131 5.52 9.02 -17.35
N VAL A 132 6.14 8.12 -16.59
CA VAL A 132 6.21 6.69 -16.94
C VAL A 132 4.82 6.04 -16.91
N VAL A 133 4.02 6.35 -15.89
CA VAL A 133 2.64 5.84 -15.78
C VAL A 133 1.75 6.45 -16.87
N GLU A 134 1.83 7.76 -17.12
CA GLU A 134 1.08 8.44 -18.18
C GLU A 134 1.37 7.85 -19.57
N ALA A 135 2.64 7.64 -19.91
CA ALA A 135 3.01 6.99 -21.17
C ALA A 135 2.46 5.55 -21.29
N ALA A 136 2.33 4.83 -20.18
CA ALA A 136 1.73 3.50 -20.18
C ALA A 136 0.21 3.54 -20.43
N ILE A 137 -0.48 4.57 -19.93
CA ILE A 137 -1.91 4.80 -20.17
C ILE A 137 -2.15 5.18 -21.63
N GLU A 138 -1.34 6.09 -22.18
CA GLU A 138 -1.44 6.52 -23.58
C GLU A 138 -1.27 5.34 -24.54
N ALA A 139 -0.27 4.49 -24.29
CA ALA A 139 -0.05 3.28 -25.10
C ALA A 139 -1.23 2.30 -25.06
N ASN A 140 -1.99 2.25 -23.96
CA ASN A 140 -3.20 1.45 -23.88
C ASN A 140 -4.33 2.01 -24.75
N ALA A 141 -4.53 3.33 -24.72
CA ALA A 141 -5.58 3.98 -25.50
C ALA A 141 -5.36 3.81 -27.01
N GLU A 142 -4.10 3.85 -27.46
CA GLU A 142 -3.75 3.55 -28.86
C GLU A 142 -4.12 2.10 -29.23
N ASN A 143 -3.78 1.13 -28.38
CA ASN A 143 -4.10 -0.28 -28.63
C ASN A 143 -5.61 -0.59 -28.66
N GLU A 144 -6.42 0.11 -27.86
CA GLU A 144 -7.88 -0.04 -27.87
C GLU A 144 -8.52 0.59 -29.11
N SER A 145 -7.93 1.67 -29.63
CA SER A 145 -8.43 2.34 -30.84
C SER A 145 -8.19 1.56 -32.15
N ASP A 146 -7.20 0.65 -32.14
CA ASP A 146 -6.85 -0.23 -33.27
C ASP A 146 -7.56 -1.61 -33.22
N ALA A 147 -8.42 -1.84 -32.22
CA ALA A 147 -9.22 -3.07 -32.15
C ALA A 147 -10.38 -3.05 -33.17
N PRO A 148 -10.55 -4.10 -34.02
CA PRO A 148 -11.50 -4.12 -35.14
C PRO A 148 -12.99 -4.22 -34.74
#